data_AF-A0A953UJS3-F1
#
_entry.id   AF-A0A953UJS3-F1
#
_cell.length_a   1.000
_cell.length_b   1.000
_cell.length_c   1.000
_cell.angle_alpha   90.00
_cell.angle_beta   90.00
_cell.angle_gamma   90.00
#
_symmetry.space_group_name_H-M   'P 1'
#
loop_
_entity.id
_entity.type
_entity.pdbx_description
1 polymer ?
#
loop_
_entity_poly.entity_id
_entity_poly.type
_entity_poly.pdbx_seq_one_letter_code
_entity_poly.pdbx_strand_id
1 'polypeptide(L)'
;MREPRLGDDIDDFCVRCKRITNHAVVSVVNGAPAKVRCRTCHSDHDYRHEQAPPPKVDLRKQALFNEVLKKVNPDDLGKASELADVPDIPELDEGAEEADAETAEVVDEPPLAPAPKAKAKAAKGKGRK
;
A
#
# COMPACT_ATOMS: atom_id res chain seq x y z
N MET A 1 -14.29 21.51 17.15
CA MET A 1 -13.17 20.55 17.04
C MET A 1 -11.90 21.30 17.43
N ARG A 2 -11.01 20.71 18.24
CA ARG A 2 -9.75 21.37 18.63
C ARG A 2 -8.77 21.35 17.45
N GLU A 3 -7.90 22.37 17.36
CA GLU A 3 -6.79 22.39 16.41
C GLU A 3 -5.83 21.22 16.72
N PRO A 4 -5.43 20.42 15.73
CA PRO A 4 -4.53 19.29 15.94
C PRO A 4 -3.14 19.79 16.34
N ARG A 5 -2.58 19.19 17.40
CA ARG A 5 -1.26 19.50 17.92
C ARG A 5 -0.28 18.39 17.57
N LEU A 6 1.01 18.70 17.69
CA LEU A 6 2.06 17.70 17.53
C LEU A 6 1.89 16.60 18.58
N GLY A 7 1.95 15.35 18.13
CA GLY A 7 1.76 14.17 18.98
C GLY A 7 0.31 13.82 19.29
N ASP A 8 -0.68 14.61 18.84
CA ASP A 8 -2.07 14.17 18.91
C ASP A 8 -2.27 12.93 18.02
N ASP A 9 -3.24 12.11 18.41
CA ASP A 9 -3.61 10.88 17.71
C ASP A 9 -4.69 11.16 16.66
N ILE A 10 -4.42 10.75 15.43
CA ILE A 10 -5.33 10.89 14.29
C ILE A 10 -5.35 9.61 13.46
N ASP A 11 -6.50 9.26 12.91
CA ASP A 11 -6.61 8.12 12.01
C ASP A 11 -6.28 8.55 10.57
N ASP A 12 -5.50 7.71 9.87
CA ASP A 12 -5.16 7.93 8.46
C ASP A 12 -4.92 6.58 7.76
N PHE A 13 -4.91 6.58 6.43
CA PHE A 13 -4.56 5.39 5.65
C PHE A 13 -3.05 5.20 5.59
N CYS A 14 -2.55 4.17 6.26
CA CYS A 14 -1.13 3.83 6.18
C CYS A 14 -0.84 3.04 4.91
N VAL A 15 0.00 3.57 4.02
CA VAL A 15 0.41 2.85 2.80
C VAL A 15 1.23 1.59 3.06
N ARG A 16 1.94 1.53 4.20
CA ARG A 16 2.70 0.34 4.61
C ARG A 16 1.77 -0.73 5.20
N CYS A 17 0.84 -0.36 6.07
CA CYS A 17 -0.12 -1.31 6.65
C CYS A 17 -1.32 -1.63 5.74
N LYS A 18 -1.53 -0.85 4.68
CA LYS A 18 -2.66 -0.94 3.73
C LYS A 18 -4.05 -0.90 4.41
N ARG A 19 -4.16 -0.20 5.53
CA ARG A 19 -5.40 -0.07 6.31
C ARG A 19 -5.42 1.28 7.04
N ILE A 20 -6.60 1.69 7.49
CA ILE A 20 -6.76 2.83 8.40
C ILE A 20 -6.21 2.41 9.77
N THR A 21 -5.29 3.19 10.30
CA THR A 21 -4.69 2.97 11.63
C THR A 21 -4.54 4.29 12.36
N ASN A 22 -4.26 4.21 13.65
CA ASN A 22 -3.92 5.36 14.46
C ASN A 22 -2.49 5.84 14.17
N HIS A 23 -2.34 7.14 13.93
CA HIS A 23 -1.08 7.82 13.64
C HIS A 23 -0.87 8.98 14.62
N ALA A 24 0.39 9.25 14.96
CA ALA A 24 0.76 10.45 15.69
C ALA A 24 1.07 11.60 14.72
N VAL A 25 0.56 12.80 14.98
CA VAL A 25 0.86 14.00 14.19
C VAL A 25 2.31 14.41 14.36
N VAL A 26 3.10 14.35 13.28
CA VAL A 26 4.54 14.71 13.29
C VAL A 26 4.76 16.16 12.89
N SER A 27 3.89 16.71 12.05
CA SER A 27 3.96 18.11 11.63
C SER A 27 2.58 18.69 11.34
N VAL A 28 2.42 19.97 11.64
CA VAL A 28 1.20 20.75 11.39
C VAL A 28 1.57 21.95 10.52
N VAL A 29 0.80 22.20 9.46
CA VAL A 29 0.96 23.31 8.52
C VAL A 29 -0.40 23.97 8.31
N ASN A 30 -0.47 25.30 8.49
CA ASN A 30 -1.72 26.06 8.40
C ASN A 30 -2.85 25.53 9.31
N GLY A 31 -2.49 24.98 10.48
CA GLY A 31 -3.44 24.36 11.40
C GLY A 31 -3.81 22.90 11.05
N ALA A 32 -3.55 22.45 9.83
CA ALA A 32 -3.84 21.07 9.43
C ALA A 32 -2.62 20.15 9.63
N PRO A 33 -2.82 18.85 9.96
CA PRO A 33 -1.72 17.89 10.02
C PRO A 33 -1.18 17.66 8.60
N ALA A 34 0.12 17.83 8.42
CA ALA A 34 0.80 17.66 7.14
C ALA A 34 1.46 16.29 7.01
N LYS A 35 2.16 15.85 8.06
CA LYS A 35 2.77 14.52 8.14
C LYS A 35 2.37 13.81 9.41
N VAL A 36 2.21 12.50 9.28
CA VAL A 36 1.79 11.60 10.34
C VAL A 36 2.69 10.36 10.38
N ARG A 37 2.87 9.80 11.58
CA ARG A 37 3.63 8.57 11.82
C ARG A 37 2.70 7.47 12.27
N CYS A 38 2.68 6.35 11.55
CA CYS A 38 1.86 5.21 11.93
C CYS A 38 2.31 4.64 13.29
N ARG A 39 1.38 4.44 14.23
CA ARG A 39 1.72 3.85 15.54
C ARG A 39 1.95 2.34 15.46
N THR A 40 1.57 1.69 14.37
CA THR A 40 1.77 0.25 14.14
C THR A 40 3.08 -0.06 13.41
N CYS A 41 3.34 0.56 12.26
CA CYS A 41 4.56 0.27 11.47
C CYS A 41 5.63 1.37 11.57
N HIS A 42 5.39 2.41 12.37
CA HIS A 42 6.34 3.50 12.64
C HIS A 42 6.88 4.24 11.42
N SER A 43 6.18 4.13 10.28
CA SER A 43 6.54 4.78 9.03
C SER A 43 5.86 6.14 8.95
N ASP A 44 6.63 7.13 8.51
CA ASP A 44 6.15 8.49 8.31
C ASP A 44 5.62 8.64 6.88
N HIS A 45 4.47 9.30 6.73
CA HIS A 45 3.93 9.69 5.43
C HIS A 45 3.11 10.98 5.54
N ASP A 46 2.80 11.57 4.39
CA ASP A 46 1.89 12.71 4.32
C ASP A 46 0.47 12.26 4.71
N TYR A 47 -0.27 13.16 5.36
CA TYR A 47 -1.64 12.91 5.78
C TYR A 47 -2.57 12.84 4.57
N ARG A 48 -3.40 11.79 4.48
CA ARG A 48 -4.28 11.52 3.33
C ARG A 48 -5.76 11.68 3.64
N HIS A 49 -6.11 12.23 4.81
CA HIS A 49 -7.50 12.40 5.22
C HIS A 49 -8.29 11.08 5.19
N GLU A 50 -7.66 9.99 5.66
CA GLU A 50 -8.24 8.65 5.69
C GLU A 50 -8.55 8.07 4.30
N GLN A 51 -8.14 8.75 3.23
CA GLN A 51 -8.36 8.28 1.86
C GLN A 51 -7.29 7.29 1.45
N ALA A 52 -7.75 6.10 1.05
CA ALA A 52 -6.89 5.16 0.35
C ALA A 52 -6.40 5.80 -0.95
N PRO A 53 -5.10 5.69 -1.28
CA PRO A 53 -4.62 6.14 -2.58
C PRO A 53 -5.42 5.47 -3.70
N PRO A 54 -5.80 6.22 -4.75
CA PRO A 54 -6.53 5.64 -5.84
C PRO A 54 -5.73 4.46 -6.41
N PRO A 55 -6.39 3.33 -6.74
CA PRO A 55 -5.71 2.22 -7.36
C PRO A 55 -5.07 2.71 -8.66
N LYS A 56 -3.79 2.40 -8.85
CA LYS A 56 -3.14 2.61 -10.15
C LYS A 56 -3.79 1.63 -11.12
N VAL A 57 -4.80 2.10 -11.84
CA VAL A 57 -5.45 1.27 -12.85
C VAL A 57 -4.62 1.35 -14.12
N ASP A 58 -4.11 0.19 -14.54
CA ASP A 58 -3.37 0.07 -15.79
C ASP A 58 -4.36 0.29 -16.95
N LEU A 59 -4.27 1.43 -17.63
CA LEU A 59 -5.16 1.78 -18.74
C LEU A 59 -5.18 0.71 -19.85
N ARG A 60 -4.06 -0.01 -20.05
CA ARG A 60 -3.98 -1.14 -20.98
C ARG A 60 -4.84 -2.34 -20.53
N LYS A 61 -4.82 -2.70 -19.24
CA LYS A 61 -5.65 -3.80 -18.73
C LYS A 61 -7.13 -3.44 -18.81
N GLN A 62 -7.48 -2.18 -18.52
CA GLN A 62 -8.85 -1.69 -18.68
C GLN A 62 -9.31 -1.74 -20.15
N ALA A 63 -8.45 -1.35 -21.10
CA ALA A 63 -8.77 -1.43 -22.52
C ALA A 63 -9.02 -2.87 -22.97
N LEU A 64 -8.15 -3.82 -22.58
CA LEU A 64 -8.31 -5.24 -22.90
C LEU A 64 -9.56 -5.83 -22.24
N PHE A 65 -9.84 -5.47 -20.98
CA PHE A 65 -11.04 -5.91 -20.29
C PHE A 65 -12.31 -5.42 -21.00
N ASN A 66 -12.32 -4.16 -21.43
CA ASN A 66 -13.42 -3.60 -22.22
C ASN A 66 -13.58 -4.27 -23.59
N GLU A 67 -12.48 -4.67 -24.24
CA GLU A 67 -12.54 -5.45 -25.48
C GLU A 67 -13.12 -6.85 -25.26
N VAL A 68 -12.78 -7.51 -24.15
CA VAL A 68 -13.34 -8.83 -23.80
C VAL A 68 -14.83 -8.70 -23.46
N LEU A 69 -15.22 -7.72 -22.64
CA LEU A 69 -16.63 -7.50 -22.31
C LEU A 69 -17.51 -7.23 -23.53
N LYS A 70 -16.99 -6.55 -24.55
CA LYS A 70 -17.72 -6.32 -25.80
C LYS A 70 -17.91 -7.60 -26.65
N LYS A 71 -17.07 -8.61 -26.44
CA LYS A 71 -17.08 -9.86 -27.23
C LYS A 71 -17.87 -10.98 -26.55
N VAL A 72 -18.11 -10.89 -25.24
CA VAL A 72 -18.88 -11.91 -24.50
C VAL A 72 -20.37 -11.57 -24.56
N ASN A 73 -21.17 -12.46 -25.16
CA ASN A 73 -22.63 -12.40 -25.05
C ASN A 73 -23.09 -13.14 -23.77
N PRO A 74 -24.02 -12.56 -22.99
CA PRO A 74 -24.52 -13.20 -21.77
C PRO A 74 -25.31 -14.49 -22.05
N ASP A 75 -25.82 -14.69 -23.26
CA ASP A 75 -26.59 -15.88 -23.65
C ASP A 75 -25.73 -17.15 -23.81
N ASP A 76 -24.42 -17.02 -24.06
CA ASP A 76 -23.52 -18.17 -24.16
C ASP A 76 -23.22 -18.81 -22.78
N LEU A 77 -23.45 -18.08 -21.68
CA LEU A 77 -23.30 -18.61 -20.32
C LEU A 77 -24.44 -19.57 -19.93
N GLY A 78 -25.58 -19.51 -20.62
CA GLY A 78 -26.71 -20.43 -20.42
C GLY A 78 -26.53 -21.82 -21.04
N LYS A 79 -25.46 -22.04 -21.82
CA LYS A 79 -25.21 -23.31 -22.52
C LYS A 79 -24.26 -24.26 -21.78
N ALA A 80 -23.69 -23.82 -20.66
CA ALA A 80 -22.82 -24.64 -19.81
C ALA A 80 -23.57 -25.48 -18.76
N SER A 81 -24.89 -25.30 -18.59
CA SER A 81 -25.70 -26.08 -17.63
C SER A 81 -26.25 -27.40 -18.19
N GLU A 82 -25.98 -27.76 -19.45
CA GLU A 82 -26.48 -29.00 -20.07
C GLU A 82 -25.44 -30.14 -20.17
N LEU A 83 -24.23 -29.97 -19.65
CA LEU A 83 -23.22 -31.04 -19.55
C LEU A 83 -22.75 -31.20 -18.10
N ALA A 84 -23.69 -31.61 -17.24
CA ALA A 84 -23.41 -32.12 -15.91
C ALA A 84 -24.14 -33.48 -15.75
N ASP A 85 -23.71 -34.48 -16.52
CA ASP A 85 -23.70 -35.85 -16.00
C ASP A 85 -22.48 -35.91 -15.07
N VAL A 86 -22.75 -35.81 -13.78
CA VAL A 86 -21.74 -35.79 -12.72
C VAL A 86 -21.44 -37.25 -12.37
N PRO A 87 -20.28 -37.83 -12.71
CA PRO A 87 -19.86 -39.07 -12.08
C PRO A 87 -19.61 -38.80 -10.60
N ASP A 88 -20.34 -39.54 -9.77
CA ASP A 88 -20.33 -39.58 -8.32
C ASP A 88 -18.89 -39.62 -7.76
N ILE A 89 -18.51 -38.59 -7.02
CA ILE A 89 -17.21 -38.50 -6.35
C ILE A 89 -17.43 -39.06 -4.94
N PRO A 90 -16.84 -40.20 -4.56
CA PRO A 90 -17.03 -40.74 -3.22
C PRO A 90 -16.44 -39.80 -2.17
N GLU A 91 -17.25 -39.48 -1.16
CA GLU A 91 -16.85 -38.80 0.08
C GLU A 91 -15.62 -39.48 0.69
N LEU A 92 -14.50 -38.75 0.72
CA LEU A 92 -13.32 -39.08 1.50
C LEU A 92 -13.13 -38.00 2.55
N ASP A 93 -13.79 -38.26 3.68
CA ASP A 93 -13.30 -38.24 5.06
C ASP A 93 -12.35 -37.10 5.50
N GLU A 94 -12.81 -36.40 6.53
CA GLU A 94 -12.11 -35.35 7.27
C GLU A 94 -10.84 -35.89 7.93
N GLY A 95 -9.68 -35.31 7.61
CA GLY A 95 -8.40 -35.63 8.25
C GLY A 95 -7.52 -34.40 8.37
N ALA A 96 -7.52 -33.79 9.55
CA ALA A 96 -6.60 -32.74 9.96
C ALA A 96 -5.14 -33.21 9.86
N GLU A 97 -4.25 -32.38 9.32
CA GLU A 97 -2.93 -32.17 9.91
C GLU A 97 -2.32 -30.86 9.40
N GLU A 98 -2.01 -29.98 10.34
CA GLU A 98 -1.15 -28.82 10.14
C GLU A 98 0.26 -29.29 9.80
N ALA A 99 0.85 -28.72 8.76
CA ALA A 99 2.28 -28.83 8.50
C ALA A 99 2.82 -27.43 8.21
N ASP A 100 3.33 -26.81 9.27
CA ASP A 100 4.34 -25.77 9.24
C ASP A 100 5.44 -26.12 8.21
N ALA A 101 5.64 -25.23 7.24
CA ALA A 101 6.80 -25.28 6.36
C ALA A 101 7.33 -23.86 6.11
N GLU A 102 8.34 -23.56 6.92
CA GLU A 102 9.62 -22.98 6.48
C GLU A 102 9.70 -21.46 6.30
N THR A 103 10.23 -20.87 7.36
CA THR A 103 10.92 -19.59 7.43
C THR A 103 12.13 -19.56 6.48
N ALA A 104 12.02 -18.84 5.37
CA ALA A 104 13.18 -18.41 4.59
C ALA A 104 13.80 -17.16 5.24
N GLU A 105 14.81 -17.38 6.10
CA GLU A 105 15.80 -16.36 6.46
C GLU A 105 16.53 -15.89 5.19
N VAL A 106 16.38 -14.62 4.84
CA VAL A 106 17.30 -13.95 3.91
C VAL A 106 18.08 -12.93 4.73
N VAL A 107 19.27 -13.36 5.15
CA VAL A 107 20.30 -12.52 5.75
C VAL A 107 20.87 -11.64 4.64
N ASP A 108 20.34 -10.42 4.50
CA ASP A 108 20.95 -9.38 3.67
C ASP A 108 21.80 -8.48 4.57
N GLU A 109 23.09 -8.76 4.55
CA GLU A 109 24.15 -8.05 5.26
C GLU A 109 24.30 -6.60 4.70
N PRO A 110 24.45 -5.58 5.55
CA PRO A 110 24.33 -4.18 5.14
C PRO A 110 25.58 -3.68 4.39
N PRO A 111 25.44 -2.95 3.26
CA PRO A 111 26.56 -2.23 2.69
C PRO A 111 26.85 -0.95 3.49
N LEU A 112 28.00 -1.01 4.16
CA LEU A 112 28.86 0.04 4.70
C LEU A 112 28.63 1.47 4.13
N ALA A 113 28.40 2.41 5.04
CA ALA A 113 28.46 3.85 4.77
C ALA A 113 29.86 4.31 4.36
N PRO A 114 29.97 5.33 3.50
CA PRO A 114 31.09 6.27 3.56
C PRO A 114 30.59 7.69 3.88
N ALA A 115 31.05 8.24 5.01
CA ALA A 115 31.10 9.68 5.26
C ALA A 115 32.57 10.15 5.22
N PRO A 116 32.90 11.46 5.20
CA PRO A 116 32.26 12.63 4.60
C PRO A 116 33.24 13.37 3.66
N LYS A 117 32.77 14.30 2.80
CA LYS A 117 33.62 15.35 2.22
C LYS A 117 33.11 16.72 2.59
N ALA A 118 33.85 17.38 3.48
CA ALA A 118 33.74 18.80 3.74
C ALA A 118 34.03 19.61 2.47
N LYS A 119 33.22 20.61 2.18
CA LYS A 119 33.64 21.77 1.39
C LYS A 119 33.22 23.06 2.09
N ALA A 120 34.23 23.85 2.40
CA ALA A 120 34.14 25.16 2.98
C ALA A 120 33.60 26.21 1.97
N LYS A 121 32.96 27.21 2.56
CA LYS A 121 32.57 28.56 2.13
C LYS A 121 33.00 29.09 0.74
N ALA A 122 32.08 29.81 0.10
CA ALA A 122 32.37 31.14 -0.46
C ALA A 122 31.10 32.01 -0.54
N ALA A 123 31.05 33.05 0.30
CA ALA A 123 30.17 34.18 0.11
C ALA A 123 30.72 35.05 -1.03
N LYS A 124 29.87 35.49 -1.97
CA LYS A 124 30.21 36.57 -2.90
C LYS A 124 29.09 37.60 -2.82
N GLY A 125 29.31 38.62 -1.99
CA GLY A 125 28.48 39.82 -1.95
C GLY A 125 28.55 40.55 -3.29
N LYS A 126 27.39 40.92 -3.82
CA LYS A 126 27.26 41.76 -5.01
C LYS A 126 27.33 43.22 -4.55
N GLY A 127 28.57 43.69 -4.35
CA GLY A 127 28.90 45.08 -4.03
C GLY A 127 29.01 45.93 -5.30
N ARG A 128 28.36 47.09 -5.24
CA ARG A 128 28.29 48.16 -6.24
C ARG A 128 29.66 48.71 -6.66
N LYS A 129 29.85 48.96 -7.96
CA LYS A 129 30.47 50.16 -8.54
C LYS A 129 30.21 50.18 -10.04
#